data_AF-A0A4Y6ESB0-F1
#
_entry.id   AF-A0A4Y6ESB0-F1
#
_cell.length_a   1.000
_cell.length_b   1.000
_cell.length_c   1.000
_cell.angle_alpha   90.00
_cell.angle_beta   90.00
_cell.angle_gamma   90.00
#
_symmetry.space_group_name_H-M   'P 1'
#
loop_
_entity.id
_entity.type
_entity.pdbx_description
1 polymer ?
#
loop_
_entity_poly.entity_id
_entity_poly.type
_entity_poly.pdbx_seq_one_letter_code
_entity_poly.pdbx_strand_id
1 'polypeptide(L)'
;MFNTAYKFTQDKKWIITCDEKNTNQWLAYLNQPSQSRKEDDLIKRRNKLHECPNCHFMYYCNRTCEKLDTIHRNECEAFSKLTDKNLFENLKNEDLRLFLRILIKTTSNEEDCGDFNKLSDKIDLFKQNKEKIAQMESLLKFIKDLMGRSFLSKFTQNEIFSNFARMMINKFEIKCDNCSIGIGIYPNLSLLNHSCEPNSVIIFNGNKALVKANKLILNYEQATVSFCNPNLSDLERKNYLKKNYFFDCDCHRCSGTKVEERPSPIPLLQFDVDSFKEPEIKRAVRIANKMLRTHLAKSALEMFLLDPKNWPEYIKQIKIVYKPQPTNEKKYILGWVENKSISTIFINETFRKRLEILRLNESVNIKEIEIITFFLSVIIIHELGHLLFRWAGFNSSPPKFSDSGSFLERKLFDGVVNILTHPKSEWTPNSEHYGIRIKGPKTEKNNEKRISYELYIRKVCNFEFEDNLNSYISPEIDEQPVEQNTLVLKSYGENNADYFDENTDNEEDWFDKLFLKCYFVK
;
A
#
# COMPACT_ATOMS: atom_id res chain seq x y z
N MET A 1 10.04 -14.26 22.79
CA MET A 1 8.76 -14.70 22.21
C MET A 1 7.65 -13.91 22.88
N PHE A 2 7.12 -12.87 22.21
CA PHE A 2 5.91 -12.17 22.67
C PHE A 2 5.00 -12.00 21.46
N ASN A 3 3.76 -12.47 21.57
CA ASN A 3 2.72 -12.47 20.56
C ASN A 3 2.35 -11.03 20.18
N THR A 4 2.83 -10.52 19.05
CA THR A 4 2.27 -9.35 18.40
C THR A 4 0.94 -9.75 17.75
N ALA A 5 -0.18 -9.32 18.32
CA ALA A 5 -1.49 -9.56 17.73
C ALA A 5 -1.68 -8.61 16.53
N TYR A 6 -1.49 -9.13 15.32
CA TYR A 6 -1.80 -8.46 14.06
C TYR A 6 -3.31 -8.45 13.85
N LYS A 7 -3.92 -7.27 13.68
CA LYS A 7 -5.34 -7.17 13.33
C LYS A 7 -5.47 -6.91 11.83
N PHE A 8 -6.14 -7.81 11.13
CA PHE A 8 -6.36 -7.77 9.69
C PHE A 8 -7.64 -6.98 9.41
N THR A 9 -7.55 -5.86 8.68
CA THR A 9 -8.73 -5.13 8.20
C THR A 9 -9.04 -5.52 6.75
N GLN A 10 -10.32 -5.58 6.41
CA GLN A 10 -10.86 -6.20 5.18
C GLN A 10 -10.61 -5.44 3.86
N ASP A 11 -9.78 -4.40 3.86
CA ASP A 11 -9.49 -3.60 2.66
C ASP A 11 -8.11 -3.88 2.05
N LYS A 12 -8.08 -3.92 0.71
CA LYS A 12 -7.06 -4.52 -0.16
C LYS A 12 -5.72 -3.78 -0.24
N LYS A 13 -5.12 -3.40 0.87
CA LYS A 13 -3.68 -3.09 1.00
C LYS A 13 -3.29 -3.57 2.38
N TRP A 14 -2.21 -4.34 2.52
CA TRP A 14 -1.75 -4.78 3.84
C TRP A 14 -1.42 -3.55 4.68
N ILE A 15 -2.37 -3.11 5.52
CA ILE A 15 -2.11 -2.14 6.56
C ILE A 15 -1.70 -3.00 7.75
N ILE A 16 -0.44 -2.90 8.14
CA ILE A 16 -0.06 -3.31 9.48
C ILE A 16 -0.59 -2.19 10.37
N THR A 17 -1.86 -2.31 10.79
CA THR A 17 -2.35 -1.47 11.86
C THR A 17 -1.65 -1.98 13.12
N CYS A 18 -0.69 -1.22 13.63
CA CYS A 18 -0.54 -1.17 15.08
C CYS A 18 -1.94 -0.79 15.58
N ASP A 19 -2.59 -1.71 16.31
CA ASP A 19 -4.00 -1.69 16.72
C ASP A 19 -4.57 -0.26 16.86
N GLU A 20 -5.79 0.00 16.43
CA GLU A 20 -6.42 1.35 16.55
C GLU A 20 -6.52 1.83 18.01
N LYS A 21 -6.35 0.92 18.97
CA LYS A 21 -6.19 1.21 20.41
C LYS A 21 -4.73 1.47 20.86
N ASN A 22 -3.73 1.11 20.05
CA ASN A 22 -2.29 1.11 20.33
C ASN A 22 -1.44 1.85 19.27
N THR A 23 -1.99 2.78 18.48
CA THR A 23 -1.18 3.88 17.94
C THR A 23 -0.84 4.83 19.10
N ASN A 24 -0.07 4.34 20.08
CA ASN A 24 0.40 5.09 21.25
C ASN A 24 1.47 6.07 20.76
N GLN A 25 1.03 7.11 20.07
CA GLN A 25 1.79 8.34 19.93
C GLN A 25 2.18 8.76 21.36
N TRP A 26 3.46 8.64 21.67
CA TRP A 26 3.93 8.96 23.01
C TRP A 26 4.01 10.47 23.19
N LEU A 27 4.47 11.15 22.14
CA LEU A 27 4.55 12.61 22.05
C LEU A 27 4.61 13.05 20.59
N ALA A 28 3.81 14.03 20.18
CA ALA A 28 4.04 14.78 18.94
C ALA A 28 3.45 16.18 19.00
N TYR A 29 3.94 17.07 18.14
CA TYR A 29 3.36 18.38 17.93
C TYR A 29 3.47 18.76 16.45
N LEU A 30 2.66 19.73 16.01
CA LEU A 30 2.68 20.25 14.65
C LEU A 30 3.15 21.72 14.65
N ASN A 31 3.81 22.12 13.57
CA ASN A 31 4.17 23.51 13.31
C ASN A 31 3.02 24.24 12.63
N GLN A 32 2.90 25.55 12.86
CA GLN A 32 2.18 26.37 11.89
C GLN A 32 2.94 26.32 10.55
N PRO A 33 2.22 26.20 9.43
CA PRO A 33 2.84 26.26 8.10
C PRO A 33 3.61 27.57 7.95
N SER A 34 4.89 27.49 7.59
CA SER A 34 5.66 28.65 7.17
C SER A 34 4.94 29.33 6.00
N GLN A 35 4.76 30.66 6.04
CA GLN A 35 3.97 31.50 5.12
C GLN A 35 4.44 31.51 3.64
N SER A 36 4.77 30.36 3.05
CA SER A 36 5.35 30.31 1.71
C SER A 36 4.97 29.06 0.92
N ARG A 37 3.67 28.71 0.82
CA ARG A 37 3.16 28.04 -0.39
C ARG A 37 1.66 28.27 -0.57
N LYS A 38 1.22 28.36 -1.83
CA LYS A 38 -0.16 28.67 -2.27
C LYS A 38 -1.24 27.69 -1.77
N GLU A 39 -0.87 26.61 -1.09
CA GLU A 39 -1.77 25.64 -0.44
C GLU A 39 -2.07 25.96 1.05
N ASP A 40 -1.38 26.95 1.63
CA ASP A 40 -1.55 27.43 3.02
C ASP A 40 -2.96 27.98 3.32
N ASP A 41 -3.70 28.31 2.25
CA ASP A 41 -5.08 28.75 2.33
C ASP A 41 -6.05 27.60 2.69
N LEU A 42 -5.73 26.33 2.45
CA LEU A 42 -6.66 25.22 2.74
C LEU A 42 -6.78 24.90 4.24
N ILE A 43 -5.68 25.02 5.01
CA ILE A 43 -5.68 24.83 6.47
C ILE A 43 -6.33 26.04 7.17
N LYS A 44 -6.11 27.27 6.66
CA LYS A 44 -6.71 28.49 7.19
C LYS A 44 -8.19 28.68 6.79
N ARG A 45 -8.62 28.21 5.62
CA ARG A 45 -9.99 28.45 5.12
C ARG A 45 -11.05 27.50 5.68
N ARG A 46 -10.68 26.38 6.31
CA ARG A 46 -11.67 25.39 6.79
C ARG A 46 -11.99 25.43 8.29
N ASN A 47 -11.13 25.95 9.17
CA ASN A 47 -11.44 26.09 10.61
C ASN A 47 -10.64 27.23 11.28
N LYS A 48 -11.31 28.07 12.11
CA LYS A 48 -10.62 29.05 12.98
C LYS A 48 -9.85 28.30 14.06
N LEU A 49 -8.52 28.38 14.07
CA LEU A 49 -7.72 27.82 15.17
C LEU A 49 -7.96 28.60 16.47
N HIS A 50 -8.00 27.89 17.59
CA HIS A 50 -8.18 28.43 18.93
C HIS A 50 -6.83 28.66 19.62
N GLU A 51 -6.51 29.90 19.92
CA GLU A 51 -5.30 30.27 20.66
C GLU A 51 -5.44 29.97 22.16
N CYS A 52 -4.35 29.52 22.79
CA CYS A 52 -4.26 29.42 24.24
C CYS A 52 -4.36 30.83 24.87
N PRO A 53 -5.35 31.09 25.73
CA PRO A 53 -5.60 32.44 26.26
C PRO A 53 -4.56 32.88 27.29
N ASN A 54 -3.68 31.98 27.76
CA ASN A 54 -2.68 32.31 28.75
C ASN A 54 -1.31 32.59 28.13
N CYS A 55 -0.82 31.72 27.24
CA CYS A 55 0.50 31.88 26.64
C CYS A 55 0.49 32.59 25.28
N HIS A 56 -0.65 32.66 24.59
CA HIS A 56 -0.75 33.25 23.25
C HIS A 56 0.19 32.66 22.19
N PHE A 57 0.71 31.45 22.45
CA PHE A 57 1.74 30.79 21.65
C PHE A 57 1.26 29.48 21.01
N MET A 58 0.45 28.71 21.76
CA MET A 58 -0.12 27.45 21.28
C MET A 58 -1.48 27.66 20.62
N TYR A 59 -1.74 26.90 19.57
CA TYR A 59 -2.98 26.92 18.80
C TYR A 59 -3.57 25.51 18.71
N TYR A 60 -4.89 25.45 18.81
CA TYR A 60 -5.66 24.21 18.89
C TYR A 60 -6.76 24.17 17.86
N CYS A 61 -7.08 22.96 17.40
CA CYS A 61 -8.20 22.73 16.51
C CYS A 61 -9.55 23.16 17.14
N ASN A 62 -9.69 22.95 18.44
CA ASN A 62 -10.84 23.28 19.28
C ASN A 62 -10.45 23.18 20.77
N ARG A 63 -11.36 23.52 21.69
CA ARG A 63 -11.11 23.45 23.14
C ARG A 63 -10.94 22.02 23.68
N THR A 64 -11.41 21.00 22.97
CA THR A 64 -11.17 19.59 23.33
C THR A 64 -9.71 19.23 23.08
N CYS A 65 -9.16 19.64 21.93
CA CYS A 65 -7.73 19.55 21.62
C CYS A 65 -6.88 20.19 22.74
N GLU A 66 -7.22 21.41 23.18
CA GLU A 66 -6.50 22.10 24.27
C GLU A 66 -6.50 21.30 25.59
N LYS A 67 -7.66 20.77 26.00
CA LYS A 67 -7.78 19.99 27.24
C LYS A 67 -7.00 18.66 27.21
N LEU A 68 -6.79 18.09 26.03
CA LEU A 68 -6.06 16.84 25.85
C LEU A 68 -4.53 17.02 25.87
N ASP A 69 -4.02 18.24 25.67
CA ASP A 69 -2.59 18.55 25.78
C ASP A 69 -2.19 18.78 27.25
N THR A 70 -2.11 17.70 28.01
CA THR A 70 -1.75 17.74 29.44
C THR A 70 -0.32 18.24 29.69
N ILE A 71 0.55 18.17 28.69
CA ILE A 71 1.94 18.62 28.76
C ILE A 71 2.01 20.14 28.70
N HIS A 72 1.17 20.76 27.85
CA HIS A 72 1.14 22.21 27.70
C HIS A 72 1.01 22.94 29.03
N ARG A 73 0.22 22.41 29.98
CA ARG A 73 0.05 23.01 31.32
C ARG A 73 1.37 23.31 32.02
N ASN A 74 2.40 22.49 31.82
CA ASN A 74 3.71 22.63 32.47
C ASN A 74 4.64 23.61 31.74
N GLU A 75 4.43 23.87 30.46
CA GLU A 75 5.22 24.83 29.65
C GLU A 75 4.49 26.17 29.45
N CYS A 76 3.19 26.24 29.73
CA CYS A 76 2.33 27.39 29.45
C CYS A 76 2.77 28.67 30.16
N GLU A 77 3.09 28.59 31.45
CA GLU A 77 3.54 29.76 32.23
C GLU A 77 4.91 30.26 31.76
N ALA A 78 5.81 29.35 31.37
CA ALA A 78 7.10 29.74 30.80
C ALA A 78 6.88 30.46 29.45
N PHE A 79 5.96 29.95 28.62
CA PHE A 79 5.61 30.57 27.35
C PHE A 79 4.92 31.94 27.53
N SER A 80 4.06 32.13 28.53
CA SER A 80 3.37 33.41 28.76
C SER A 80 4.31 34.53 29.21
N LYS A 81 5.46 34.19 29.81
CA LYS A 81 6.48 35.13 30.26
C LYS A 81 7.51 35.46 29.18
N LEU A 82 7.39 34.89 27.99
CA LEU A 82 8.30 35.16 26.88
C LEU A 82 8.10 36.57 26.33
N THR A 83 8.98 37.48 26.74
CA THR A 83 9.07 38.84 26.17
C THR A 83 10.24 39.00 25.22
N ASP A 84 11.17 38.04 25.18
CA ASP A 84 12.38 38.08 24.36
C ASP A 84 12.15 37.44 22.99
N LYS A 85 12.36 38.23 21.92
CA LYS A 85 12.25 37.78 20.53
C LYS A 85 13.22 36.65 20.17
N ASN A 86 14.42 36.61 20.75
CA ASN A 86 15.38 35.55 20.48
C ASN A 86 14.90 34.21 21.04
N LEU A 87 14.34 34.20 22.25
CA LEU A 87 13.74 32.99 22.83
C LEU A 87 12.53 32.51 22.00
N PHE A 88 11.75 33.44 21.46
CA PHE A 88 10.64 33.14 20.56
C PHE A 88 11.10 32.42 19.28
N GLU A 89 12.15 32.92 18.62
CA GLU A 89 12.71 32.28 17.42
C GLU A 89 13.30 30.90 17.71
N ASN A 90 13.93 30.72 18.87
CA ASN A 90 14.47 29.43 19.26
C ASN A 90 13.38 28.37 19.46
N LEU A 91 12.19 28.75 19.90
CA LEU A 91 11.06 27.81 20.02
C LEU A 91 10.56 27.30 18.66
N LYS A 92 10.93 27.91 17.54
CA LYS A 92 10.67 27.30 16.22
C LYS A 92 11.52 26.06 15.99
N ASN A 93 12.66 25.92 16.68
CA ASN A 93 13.48 24.72 16.63
C ASN A 93 12.69 23.51 17.10
N GLU A 94 12.54 22.56 16.18
CA GLU A 94 11.71 21.40 16.42
C GLU A 94 12.28 20.46 17.49
N ASP A 95 13.59 20.24 17.46
CA ASP A 95 14.28 19.38 18.42
C ASP A 95 14.22 19.97 19.82
N LEU A 96 14.29 21.30 19.96
CA LEU A 96 14.15 21.98 21.25
C LEU A 96 12.77 21.68 21.87
N ARG A 97 11.70 21.88 21.10
CA ARG A 97 10.33 21.67 21.58
C ARG A 97 10.06 20.21 21.91
N LEU A 98 10.50 19.29 21.04
CA LEU A 98 10.35 17.87 21.32
C LEU A 98 11.09 17.52 22.60
N PHE A 99 12.35 17.95 22.74
CA PHE A 99 13.16 17.61 23.91
C PHE A 99 12.60 18.18 25.21
N LEU A 100 12.13 19.42 25.21
CA LEU A 100 11.45 20.03 26.36
C LEU A 100 10.24 19.20 26.80
N ARG A 101 9.37 18.85 25.85
CA ARG A 101 8.16 18.07 26.14
C ARG A 101 8.47 16.64 26.60
N ILE A 102 9.56 16.03 26.11
CA ILE A 102 10.08 14.75 26.61
C ILE A 102 10.48 14.88 28.08
N LEU A 103 11.27 15.89 28.44
CA LEU A 103 11.67 16.12 29.82
C LEU A 103 10.45 16.36 30.73
N ILE A 104 9.50 17.22 30.33
CA ILE A 104 8.27 17.46 31.09
C ILE A 104 7.50 16.14 31.32
N LYS A 105 7.32 15.35 30.26
CA LYS A 105 6.57 14.10 30.34
C LYS A 105 7.24 13.08 31.25
N THR A 106 8.56 12.92 31.16
CA THR A 106 9.33 12.00 32.03
C THR A 106 9.44 12.49 33.47
N THR A 107 9.16 13.77 33.76
CA THR A 107 9.06 14.26 35.15
C THR A 107 7.74 13.90 35.82
N SER A 108 6.67 13.69 35.04
CA SER A 108 5.29 13.82 35.53
C SER A 108 4.56 12.49 35.76
N ASN A 109 5.02 11.36 35.20
CA ASN A 109 4.41 10.03 35.37
C ASN A 109 5.34 8.90 34.87
N GLU A 110 5.82 8.04 35.76
CA GLU A 110 6.65 6.87 35.37
C GLU A 110 5.87 5.80 34.61
N GLU A 111 4.58 5.57 34.92
CA GLU A 111 3.77 4.51 34.31
C GLU A 111 3.50 4.73 32.80
N ASP A 112 3.37 5.98 32.33
CA ASP A 112 3.12 6.34 30.91
C ASP A 112 4.42 6.45 30.07
N CYS A 113 5.58 6.24 30.70
CA CYS A 113 6.89 6.28 30.03
C CYS A 113 7.46 4.89 29.71
N GLY A 114 6.77 3.81 30.11
CA GLY A 114 7.28 2.44 30.01
C GLY A 114 7.78 2.04 28.62
N ASP A 115 7.01 2.34 27.56
CA ASP A 115 7.41 2.00 26.19
C ASP A 115 8.48 2.93 25.62
N PHE A 116 8.49 4.21 26.03
CA PHE A 116 9.56 5.14 25.66
C PHE A 116 10.90 4.75 26.28
N ASN A 117 10.91 4.37 27.56
CA ASN A 117 12.12 3.98 28.29
C ASN A 117 12.75 2.68 27.74
N LYS A 118 11.98 1.84 27.03
CA LYS A 118 12.48 0.66 26.33
C LYS A 118 13.17 0.98 25.00
N LEU A 119 13.00 2.19 24.47
CA LEU A 119 13.63 2.57 23.21
C LEU A 119 15.15 2.65 23.34
N SER A 120 15.84 2.29 22.27
CA SER A 120 17.29 2.38 22.18
C SER A 120 17.73 3.85 22.31
N ASP A 121 18.63 4.12 23.27
CA ASP A 121 19.28 5.42 23.40
C ASP A 121 20.68 5.45 22.78
N LYS A 122 21.33 4.28 22.58
CA LYS A 122 22.74 4.18 22.18
C LYS A 122 23.63 5.20 22.93
N ILE A 123 23.36 5.39 24.23
CA ILE A 123 23.91 6.49 25.03
C ILE A 123 25.44 6.57 24.97
N ASP A 124 26.13 5.43 24.96
CA ASP A 124 27.59 5.37 24.90
C ASP A 124 28.16 5.98 23.60
N LEU A 125 27.48 5.76 22.48
CA LEU A 125 27.88 6.34 21.19
C LEU A 125 27.63 7.85 21.14
N PHE A 126 26.55 8.32 21.79
CA PHE A 126 26.28 9.76 21.94
C PHE A 126 27.32 10.45 22.83
N LYS A 127 27.72 9.81 23.93
CA LYS A 127 28.78 10.32 24.83
C LYS A 127 30.15 10.41 24.17
N GLN A 128 30.39 9.68 23.08
CA GLN A 128 31.63 9.76 22.30
C GLN A 128 31.54 10.76 21.14
N ASN A 129 30.34 11.27 20.82
CA ASN A 129 30.10 12.15 19.68
C ASN A 129 30.04 13.64 20.11
N LYS A 130 31.15 14.37 19.89
CA LYS A 130 31.28 15.80 20.26
C LYS A 130 30.20 16.70 19.63
N GLU A 131 29.78 16.42 18.40
CA GLU A 131 28.73 17.20 17.70
C GLU A 131 27.38 17.02 18.41
N LYS A 132 27.04 15.79 18.79
CA LYS A 132 25.78 15.50 19.50
C LYS A 132 25.78 16.05 20.93
N ILE A 133 26.93 16.04 21.62
CA ILE A 133 27.08 16.67 22.93
C ILE A 133 26.83 18.18 22.83
N ALA A 134 27.50 18.86 21.89
CA ALA A 134 27.32 20.29 21.68
C ALA A 134 25.87 20.64 21.30
N GLN A 135 25.21 19.81 20.47
CA GLN A 135 23.81 19.96 20.14
C GLN A 135 22.93 19.87 21.41
N MET A 136 23.13 18.86 22.26
CA MET A 136 22.38 18.69 23.50
C MET A 136 22.60 19.85 24.47
N GLU A 137 23.84 20.27 24.68
CA GLU A 137 24.18 21.39 25.58
C GLU A 137 23.53 22.71 25.12
N SER A 138 23.47 22.94 23.81
CA SER A 138 22.76 24.07 23.23
C SER A 138 21.27 24.04 23.58
N LEU A 139 20.59 22.89 23.37
CA LEU A 139 19.17 22.74 23.73
C LEU A 139 18.94 22.91 25.25
N LEU A 140 19.80 22.34 26.09
CA LEU A 140 19.70 22.45 27.55
C LEU A 140 19.88 23.88 28.03
N LYS A 141 20.76 24.66 27.40
CA LYS A 141 20.92 26.08 27.71
C LYS A 141 19.60 26.83 27.51
N PHE A 142 18.93 26.62 26.37
CA PHE A 142 17.62 27.22 26.12
C PHE A 142 16.54 26.75 27.10
N ILE A 143 16.48 25.44 27.39
CA ILE A 143 15.52 24.89 28.36
C ILE A 143 15.77 25.49 29.75
N LYS A 144 17.03 25.68 30.15
CA LYS A 144 17.39 26.33 31.42
C LYS A 144 16.93 27.78 31.48
N ASP A 145 17.11 28.53 30.40
CA ASP A 145 16.71 29.93 30.31
C ASP A 145 15.17 30.08 30.29
N LEU A 146 14.46 29.12 29.71
CA LEU A 146 13.00 29.10 29.61
C LEU A 146 12.32 28.58 30.90
N MET A 147 12.73 27.41 31.39
CA MET A 147 12.07 26.68 32.47
C MET A 147 12.74 26.88 33.85
N GLY A 148 13.95 27.47 33.86
CA GLY A 148 14.73 27.70 35.07
C GLY A 148 15.61 26.54 35.51
N ARG A 149 16.56 26.83 36.42
CA ARG A 149 17.52 25.84 36.97
C ARG A 149 16.85 24.72 37.77
N SER A 150 15.78 25.05 38.50
CA SER A 150 15.03 24.11 39.34
C SER A 150 14.30 23.03 38.53
N PHE A 151 14.00 23.29 37.26
CA PHE A 151 13.44 22.28 36.37
C PHE A 151 14.49 21.23 35.98
N LEU A 152 15.67 21.67 35.55
CA LEU A 152 16.74 20.76 35.13
C LEU A 152 17.35 19.97 36.29
N SER A 153 17.36 20.51 37.51
CA SER A 153 17.86 19.79 38.69
C SER A 153 17.02 18.55 39.07
N LYS A 154 15.86 18.35 38.43
CA LYS A 154 15.04 17.15 38.61
C LYS A 154 15.61 15.92 37.89
N PHE A 155 16.60 16.10 37.03
CA PHE A 155 17.20 15.03 36.23
C PHE A 155 18.68 14.89 36.55
N THR A 156 19.15 13.66 36.61
CA THR A 156 20.57 13.33 36.55
C THR A 156 21.11 13.60 35.15
N GLN A 157 22.44 13.78 35.05
CA GLN A 157 23.10 13.96 33.76
C GLN A 157 22.88 12.75 32.83
N ASN A 158 22.83 11.54 33.38
CA ASN A 158 22.57 10.32 32.59
C ASN A 158 21.15 10.28 32.03
N GLU A 159 20.13 10.68 32.80
CA GLU A 159 18.74 10.74 32.31
C GLU A 159 18.59 11.77 31.18
N ILE A 160 19.22 12.94 31.31
CA ILE A 160 19.24 13.96 30.26
C ILE A 160 19.86 13.40 28.98
N PHE A 161 21.04 12.77 29.07
CA PHE A 161 21.71 12.15 27.93
C PHE A 161 20.86 11.04 27.30
N SER A 162 20.29 10.15 28.11
CA SER A 162 19.48 9.02 27.65
C SER A 162 18.21 9.51 26.94
N ASN A 163 17.53 10.52 27.49
CA ASN A 163 16.34 11.13 26.87
C ASN A 163 16.69 11.84 25.55
N PHE A 164 17.80 12.58 25.50
CA PHE A 164 18.26 13.24 24.28
C PHE A 164 18.60 12.22 23.19
N ALA A 165 19.34 11.18 23.55
CA ALA A 165 19.78 10.18 22.59
C ALA A 165 18.60 9.31 22.07
N ARG A 166 17.66 8.92 22.95
CA ARG A 166 16.36 8.33 22.54
C ARG A 166 15.61 9.22 21.56
N MET A 167 15.47 10.51 21.86
CA MET A 167 14.80 11.45 20.96
C MET A 167 15.44 11.46 19.58
N MET A 168 16.77 11.59 19.52
CA MET A 168 17.48 11.75 18.26
C MET A 168 17.42 10.52 17.35
N ILE A 169 17.39 9.31 17.92
CA ILE A 169 17.31 8.05 17.16
C ILE A 169 15.87 7.70 16.77
N ASN A 170 14.89 8.07 17.60
CA ASN A 170 13.52 7.55 17.49
C ASN A 170 12.48 8.60 17.05
N LYS A 171 12.90 9.84 16.75
CA LYS A 171 12.00 10.88 16.22
C LYS A 171 11.58 10.58 14.79
N PHE A 172 10.29 10.80 14.52
CA PHE A 172 9.69 10.71 13.20
C PHE A 172 9.23 12.08 12.74
N GLU A 173 9.46 12.36 11.47
CA GLU A 173 8.88 13.49 10.75
C GLU A 173 7.44 13.15 10.36
N ILE A 174 6.49 13.98 10.79
CA ILE A 174 5.06 13.84 10.52
C ILE A 174 4.74 14.61 9.25
N LYS A 175 4.07 13.95 8.29
CA LYS A 175 3.82 14.54 6.97
C LYS A 175 2.34 14.59 6.62
N CYS A 176 1.92 15.68 5.98
CA CYS A 176 0.62 15.80 5.32
C CYS A 176 0.89 16.19 3.86
N ASP A 177 0.36 15.41 2.91
CA ASP A 177 0.56 15.64 1.47
C ASP A 177 2.03 15.88 1.07
N ASN A 178 2.94 15.05 1.61
CA ASN A 178 4.40 15.15 1.46
C ASN A 178 5.06 16.41 2.07
N CYS A 179 4.30 17.29 2.72
CA CYS A 179 4.84 18.40 3.49
C CYS A 179 5.09 17.98 4.95
N SER A 180 6.26 18.34 5.47
CA SER A 180 6.57 18.20 6.89
C SER A 180 5.71 19.16 7.70
N ILE A 181 4.96 18.62 8.67
CA ILE A 181 4.09 19.40 9.53
C ILE A 181 4.48 19.30 11.01
N GLY A 182 5.51 18.53 11.37
CA GLY A 182 6.06 18.46 12.73
C GLY A 182 6.83 17.17 12.99
N ILE A 183 7.18 16.93 14.26
CA ILE A 183 7.90 15.72 14.69
C ILE A 183 7.29 15.07 15.92
N GLY A 184 7.54 13.76 16.09
CA GLY A 184 7.06 13.00 17.24
C GLY A 184 7.78 11.70 17.51
N ILE A 185 7.52 11.10 18.67
CA ILE A 185 8.04 9.79 19.10
C ILE A 185 6.89 8.78 19.09
N TYR A 186 7.13 7.67 18.41
CA TYR A 186 6.17 6.59 18.22
C TYR A 186 6.85 5.26 18.58
N PRO A 187 6.81 4.83 19.86
CA PRO A 187 7.60 3.68 20.32
C PRO A 187 7.38 2.40 19.50
N ASN A 188 6.14 2.14 19.08
CA ASN A 188 5.82 0.99 18.24
C ASN A 188 6.42 1.08 16.82
N LEU A 189 6.52 2.28 16.25
CA LEU A 189 7.16 2.48 14.93
C LEU A 189 8.68 2.41 15.03
N SER A 190 9.25 2.82 16.16
CA SER A 190 10.68 2.75 16.44
C SER A 190 11.24 1.32 16.46
N LEU A 191 10.39 0.30 16.47
CA LEU A 191 10.77 -1.11 16.32
C LEU A 191 11.07 -1.51 14.87
N LEU A 192 10.62 -0.72 13.89
CA LEU A 192 10.86 -1.00 12.47
C LEU A 192 12.31 -0.73 12.13
N ASN A 193 12.94 -1.67 11.43
CA ASN A 193 14.30 -1.50 10.96
C ASN A 193 14.36 -0.74 9.62
N HIS A 194 15.54 -0.23 9.32
CA HIS A 194 15.80 0.44 8.06
C HIS A 194 16.02 -0.55 6.91
N SER A 195 15.51 -0.22 5.72
CA SER A 195 16.05 -0.69 4.44
C SER A 195 16.06 0.46 3.44
N CYS A 196 17.11 0.58 2.60
CA CYS A 196 17.13 1.53 1.48
C CYS A 196 16.18 1.09 0.33
N GLU A 197 15.65 -0.13 0.42
CA GLU A 197 14.60 -0.68 -0.42
C GLU A 197 13.51 -1.30 0.49
N PRO A 198 12.69 -0.48 1.16
CA PRO A 198 11.79 -0.94 2.21
C PRO A 198 10.61 -1.74 1.65
N ASN A 199 10.11 -2.69 2.44
CA ASN A 199 8.87 -3.45 2.17
C ASN A 199 7.61 -2.80 2.79
N SER A 200 7.79 -1.70 3.54
CA SER A 200 6.73 -0.94 4.18
C SER A 200 6.94 0.58 4.07
N VAL A 201 5.86 1.34 4.17
CA VAL A 201 5.83 2.80 4.21
C VAL A 201 5.00 3.28 5.40
N ILE A 202 5.43 4.40 6.01
CA ILE A 202 4.67 5.07 7.06
C ILE A 202 3.82 6.17 6.43
N ILE A 203 2.52 6.15 6.73
CA ILE A 203 1.55 7.16 6.30
C ILE A 203 1.02 7.84 7.56
N PHE A 204 0.97 9.17 7.55
CA PHE A 204 0.40 9.94 8.64
C PHE A 204 -0.99 10.45 8.28
N ASN A 205 -1.92 10.37 9.23
CA ASN A 205 -3.21 11.05 9.20
C ASN A 205 -3.30 11.92 10.46
N GLY A 206 -3.02 13.21 10.32
CA GLY A 206 -2.74 14.08 11.45
C GLY A 206 -1.52 13.56 12.23
N ASN A 207 -1.70 13.27 13.53
CA ASN A 207 -0.67 12.71 14.38
C ASN A 207 -0.76 11.17 14.54
N LYS A 208 -1.68 10.51 13.83
CA LYS A 208 -1.74 9.06 13.79
C LYS A 208 -0.85 8.54 12.67
N ALA A 209 -0.07 7.51 12.97
CA ALA A 209 0.79 6.85 12.00
C ALA A 209 0.26 5.46 11.66
N LEU A 210 0.30 5.12 10.38
CA LEU A 210 -0.09 3.83 9.83
C LEU A 210 1.09 3.24 9.07
N VAL A 211 1.39 1.97 9.32
CA VAL A 211 2.40 1.23 8.55
C VAL A 211 1.68 0.43 7.48
N LYS A 212 2.08 0.62 6.24
CA LYS A 212 1.46 -0.04 5.10
C LYS A 212 2.52 -0.78 4.32
N ALA A 213 2.31 -2.06 4.07
CA ALA A 213 3.22 -2.81 3.21
C ALA A 213 3.12 -2.27 1.78
N ASN A 214 4.27 -2.01 1.16
CA ASN A 214 4.36 -1.67 -0.26
C ASN A 214 4.77 -2.89 -1.11
N LYS A 215 5.18 -4.00 -0.47
CA LYS A 215 5.49 -5.31 -1.04
C LYS A 215 4.77 -6.40 -0.24
N LEU A 216 4.68 -7.63 -0.77
CA LEU A 216 4.24 -8.76 0.04
C LEU A 216 5.28 -8.99 1.15
N ILE A 217 4.83 -9.11 2.40
CA ILE A 217 5.67 -9.46 3.54
C ILE A 217 5.32 -10.89 3.92
N LEU A 218 6.27 -11.82 3.75
CA LEU A 218 6.06 -13.22 4.06
C LEU A 218 6.05 -13.47 5.57
N ASN A 219 5.53 -14.63 5.99
CA ASN A 219 5.60 -15.03 7.40
C ASN A 219 7.06 -14.98 7.88
N TYR A 220 7.28 -14.34 9.03
CA TYR A 220 8.58 -14.11 9.68
C TYR A 220 9.51 -13.09 9.00
N GLU A 221 9.09 -12.48 7.89
CA GLU A 221 9.83 -11.34 7.31
C GLU A 221 9.59 -10.07 8.15
N GLN A 222 10.67 -9.35 8.45
CA GLN A 222 10.56 -8.11 9.21
C GLN A 222 10.05 -6.97 8.31
N ALA A 223 9.06 -6.22 8.79
CA ALA A 223 8.68 -4.96 8.16
C ALA A 223 9.84 -3.94 8.27
N THR A 224 10.23 -3.34 7.15
CA THR A 224 11.30 -2.35 7.05
C THR A 224 10.80 -1.06 6.40
N VAL A 225 11.35 0.08 6.82
CA VAL A 225 11.02 1.42 6.31
C VAL A 225 12.29 2.18 5.93
N SER A 226 12.16 3.24 5.13
CA SER A 226 13.33 4.10 4.85
C SER A 226 13.47 5.19 5.92
N PHE A 227 14.66 5.30 6.52
CA PHE A 227 15.01 6.35 7.49
C PHE A 227 15.64 7.58 6.82
N CYS A 228 15.98 7.47 5.54
CA CYS A 228 16.66 8.51 4.78
C CYS A 228 15.92 8.76 3.45
N ASN A 229 16.25 9.88 2.81
CA ASN A 229 15.66 10.25 1.52
C ASN A 229 16.09 9.23 0.44
N PRO A 230 15.14 8.55 -0.24
CA PRO A 230 15.45 7.52 -1.23
C PRO A 230 16.20 8.04 -2.46
N ASN A 231 16.14 9.35 -2.72
CA ASN A 231 16.79 10.03 -3.84
C ASN A 231 18.28 10.33 -3.61
N LEU A 232 18.78 10.15 -2.38
CA LEU A 232 20.21 10.29 -2.08
C LEU A 232 21.01 9.16 -2.73
N SER A 233 22.25 9.45 -3.12
CA SER A 233 23.20 8.46 -3.60
C SER A 233 23.53 7.41 -2.52
N ASP A 234 24.09 6.27 -2.92
CA ASP A 234 24.40 5.18 -1.99
C ASP A 234 25.39 5.61 -0.90
N LEU A 235 26.39 6.42 -1.27
CA LEU A 235 27.37 6.98 -0.34
C LEU A 235 26.72 7.96 0.65
N GLU A 236 25.85 8.85 0.16
CA GLU A 236 25.13 9.80 1.00
C GLU A 236 24.20 9.10 1.99
N ARG A 237 23.48 8.06 1.57
CA ARG A 237 22.61 7.28 2.47
C ARG A 237 23.44 6.58 3.55
N LYS A 238 24.53 5.90 3.18
CA LYS A 238 25.42 5.23 4.14
C LYS A 238 25.98 6.23 5.18
N ASN A 239 26.48 7.37 4.71
CA ASN A 239 27.00 8.42 5.60
C ASN A 239 25.91 9.00 6.51
N TYR A 240 24.70 9.24 5.98
CA TYR A 240 23.57 9.73 6.75
C TYR A 240 23.14 8.75 7.85
N LEU A 241 23.03 7.46 7.53
CA LEU A 241 22.62 6.42 8.49
C LEU A 241 23.68 6.22 9.57
N LYS A 242 24.97 6.19 9.18
CA LYS A 242 26.07 6.11 10.13
C LYS A 242 26.12 7.31 11.08
N LYS A 243 25.94 8.53 10.54
CA LYS A 243 25.97 9.77 11.33
C LYS A 243 24.79 9.90 12.29
N ASN A 244 23.58 9.54 11.86
CA ASN A 244 22.36 9.82 12.63
C ASN A 244 21.84 8.62 13.44
N TYR A 245 22.07 7.40 12.96
CA TYR A 245 21.55 6.16 13.55
C TYR A 245 22.65 5.19 14.00
N PHE A 246 23.93 5.49 13.77
CA PHE A 246 25.07 4.71 14.24
C PHE A 246 25.01 3.23 13.82
N PHE A 247 24.71 2.97 12.55
CA PHE A 247 24.85 1.65 11.95
C PHE A 247 25.27 1.77 10.49
N ASP A 248 25.91 0.73 9.96
CA ASP A 248 26.23 0.58 8.55
C ASP A 248 25.13 -0.25 7.87
N CYS A 249 24.49 0.27 6.82
CA CYS A 249 23.41 -0.42 6.14
C CYS A 249 23.94 -1.51 5.20
N ASP A 250 23.43 -2.72 5.37
CA ASP A 250 23.80 -3.95 4.66
C ASP A 250 22.68 -4.45 3.72
N CYS A 251 21.61 -3.66 3.51
CA CYS A 251 20.52 -4.04 2.62
C CYS A 251 21.01 -4.24 1.17
N HIS A 252 20.24 -4.98 0.37
CA HIS A 252 20.56 -5.33 -1.03
C HIS A 252 21.03 -4.14 -1.89
N ARG A 253 20.35 -2.99 -1.79
CA ARG A 253 20.75 -1.77 -2.51
C ARG A 253 22.13 -1.27 -2.08
N CYS A 254 22.50 -1.44 -0.81
CA CYS A 254 23.78 -0.97 -0.26
C CYS A 254 24.91 -1.99 -0.34
N SER A 255 24.61 -3.29 -0.34
CA SER A 255 25.57 -4.39 -0.51
C SER A 255 25.89 -4.67 -1.98
N GLY A 256 25.03 -4.24 -2.91
CA GLY A 256 25.17 -4.54 -4.33
C GLY A 256 24.85 -6.01 -4.67
N THR A 257 24.36 -6.78 -3.70
CA THR A 257 23.86 -8.13 -3.94
C THR A 257 22.50 -8.01 -4.60
N LYS A 258 22.39 -8.48 -5.85
CA LYS A 258 21.08 -8.75 -6.46
C LYS A 258 20.30 -9.64 -5.48
N VAL A 259 19.01 -9.38 -5.32
CA VAL A 259 18.12 -10.30 -4.58
C VAL A 259 18.30 -11.66 -5.24
N GLU A 260 18.98 -12.59 -4.57
CA GLU A 260 18.78 -13.99 -4.88
C GLU A 260 17.30 -14.20 -4.58
N GLU A 261 16.50 -14.41 -5.63
CA GLU A 261 15.13 -14.87 -5.46
C GLU A 261 15.23 -16.09 -4.55
N ARG A 262 14.81 -15.97 -3.29
CA ARG A 262 14.57 -17.17 -2.49
C ARG A 262 13.65 -18.03 -3.36
N PRO A 263 14.03 -19.29 -3.67
CA PRO A 263 13.22 -20.12 -4.54
C PRO A 263 11.82 -20.15 -3.96
N SER A 264 10.87 -19.55 -4.70
CA SER A 264 9.48 -19.54 -4.29
C SER A 264 9.07 -21.00 -4.04
N PRO A 265 8.39 -21.31 -2.92
CA PRO A 265 7.85 -22.65 -2.69
C PRO A 265 6.83 -23.03 -3.79
N ILE A 266 6.37 -22.07 -4.59
CA ILE A 266 5.53 -22.33 -5.76
C ILE A 266 6.41 -22.79 -6.92
N PRO A 267 6.21 -24.03 -7.41
CA PRO A 267 6.91 -24.53 -8.57
C PRO A 267 6.49 -23.74 -9.81
N LEU A 268 7.31 -23.80 -10.86
CA LEU A 268 6.97 -23.19 -12.13
C LEU A 268 5.70 -23.85 -12.70
N LEU A 269 4.62 -23.07 -12.79
CA LEU A 269 3.39 -23.47 -13.45
C LEU A 269 3.46 -23.10 -14.93
N GLN A 270 3.32 -24.12 -15.79
CA GLN A 270 3.36 -23.95 -17.24
C GLN A 270 2.38 -24.91 -17.91
N PHE A 271 1.39 -24.34 -18.59
CA PHE A 271 0.52 -25.08 -19.50
C PHE A 271 1.32 -25.63 -20.68
N ASP A 272 0.97 -26.83 -21.12
CA ASP A 272 1.53 -27.43 -22.34
C ASP A 272 0.90 -26.80 -23.59
N VAL A 273 1.60 -25.87 -24.21
CA VAL A 273 1.12 -25.10 -25.37
C VAL A 273 0.81 -26.01 -26.57
N ASP A 274 1.54 -27.11 -26.73
CA ASP A 274 1.42 -27.98 -27.90
C ASP A 274 0.20 -28.90 -27.82
N SER A 275 -0.42 -29.02 -26.64
CA SER A 275 -1.66 -29.76 -26.42
C SER A 275 -2.91 -29.10 -27.04
N PHE A 276 -2.84 -27.80 -27.36
CA PHE A 276 -3.96 -27.03 -27.92
C PHE A 276 -3.89 -26.98 -29.46
N LYS A 277 -5.02 -26.87 -30.16
CA LYS A 277 -5.04 -26.84 -31.64
C LYS A 277 -5.28 -25.44 -32.18
N GLU A 278 -6.15 -24.68 -31.54
CA GLU A 278 -6.60 -23.37 -31.98
C GLU A 278 -5.50 -22.31 -31.79
N PRO A 279 -5.19 -21.49 -32.82
CA PRO A 279 -4.06 -20.57 -32.78
C PRO A 279 -4.17 -19.49 -31.69
N GLU A 280 -5.36 -18.95 -31.44
CA GLU A 280 -5.61 -17.95 -30.40
C GLU A 280 -5.57 -18.58 -29.00
N ILE A 281 -5.99 -19.84 -28.84
CA ILE A 281 -5.80 -20.56 -27.57
C ILE A 281 -4.30 -20.79 -27.32
N LYS A 282 -3.54 -21.24 -28.33
CA LYS A 282 -2.08 -21.35 -28.20
C LYS A 282 -1.43 -20.02 -27.80
N ARG A 283 -1.84 -18.92 -28.44
CA ARG A 283 -1.33 -17.58 -28.14
C ARG A 283 -1.74 -17.13 -26.73
N ALA A 284 -3.00 -17.29 -26.35
CA ALA A 284 -3.51 -16.99 -25.02
C ALA A 284 -2.81 -17.78 -23.92
N VAL A 285 -2.57 -19.08 -24.13
CA VAL A 285 -1.83 -19.93 -23.20
C VAL A 285 -0.37 -19.50 -23.06
N ARG A 286 0.29 -19.11 -24.17
CA ARG A 286 1.65 -18.55 -24.11
C ARG A 286 1.70 -17.26 -23.29
N ILE A 287 0.72 -16.37 -23.45
CA ILE A 287 0.57 -15.15 -22.66
C ILE A 287 0.35 -15.51 -21.17
N ALA A 288 -0.57 -16.43 -20.88
CA ALA A 288 -0.84 -16.89 -19.53
C ALA A 288 0.41 -17.50 -18.86
N ASN A 289 1.20 -18.28 -19.59
CA ASN A 289 2.48 -18.80 -19.11
C ASN A 289 3.49 -17.69 -18.78
N LYS A 290 3.55 -16.60 -19.57
CA LYS A 290 4.39 -15.44 -19.24
C LYS A 290 3.90 -14.73 -17.97
N MET A 291 2.59 -14.54 -17.82
CA MET A 291 1.98 -13.96 -16.62
C MET A 291 2.25 -14.81 -15.36
N LEU A 292 2.10 -16.14 -15.43
CA LEU A 292 2.34 -17.06 -14.31
C LEU A 292 3.80 -17.10 -13.85
N ARG A 293 4.75 -16.75 -14.73
CA ARG A 293 6.18 -16.66 -14.39
C ARG A 293 6.54 -15.41 -13.57
N THR A 294 5.66 -14.42 -13.53
CA THR A 294 5.92 -13.17 -12.80
C THR A 294 6.00 -13.40 -11.29
N HIS A 295 6.77 -12.57 -10.59
CA HIS A 295 6.86 -12.61 -9.13
C HIS A 295 5.48 -12.36 -8.48
N LEU A 296 4.66 -11.46 -9.04
CA LEU A 296 3.32 -11.18 -8.53
C LEU A 296 2.38 -12.38 -8.67
N ALA A 297 2.46 -13.15 -9.76
CA ALA A 297 1.71 -14.39 -9.89
C ALA A 297 2.13 -15.43 -8.84
N LYS A 298 3.45 -15.69 -8.69
CA LYS A 298 3.96 -16.61 -7.66
C LYS A 298 3.51 -16.19 -6.26
N SER A 299 3.65 -14.91 -5.94
CA SER A 299 3.21 -14.30 -4.69
C SER A 299 1.69 -14.46 -4.47
N ALA A 300 0.86 -14.27 -5.50
CA ALA A 300 -0.58 -14.48 -5.41
C ALA A 300 -0.93 -15.95 -5.16
N LEU A 301 -0.22 -16.89 -5.79
CA LEU A 301 -0.42 -18.33 -5.61
C LEU A 301 -0.03 -18.78 -4.19
N GLU A 302 1.05 -18.24 -3.61
CA GLU A 302 1.44 -18.51 -2.22
C GLU A 302 0.34 -18.10 -1.22
N MET A 303 -0.40 -17.04 -1.51
CA MET A 303 -1.50 -16.57 -0.65
C MET A 303 -2.67 -17.54 -0.56
N PHE A 304 -2.76 -18.53 -1.45
CA PHE A 304 -3.76 -19.58 -1.36
C PHE A 304 -3.48 -20.60 -0.25
N LEU A 305 -2.22 -20.70 0.23
CA LEU A 305 -1.82 -21.60 1.31
C LEU A 305 -2.17 -23.08 1.02
N LEU A 306 -2.05 -23.48 -0.24
CA LEU A 306 -2.29 -24.84 -0.72
C LEU A 306 -0.97 -25.58 -0.91
N ASP A 307 -0.98 -26.91 -0.85
CA ASP A 307 0.19 -27.74 -1.17
C ASP A 307 0.43 -27.76 -2.69
N PRO A 308 1.54 -27.20 -3.19
CA PRO A 308 1.77 -27.08 -4.62
C PRO A 308 2.46 -28.29 -5.25
N LYS A 309 2.76 -29.35 -4.49
CA LYS A 309 3.62 -30.48 -4.91
C LYS A 309 3.22 -31.09 -6.26
N ASN A 310 1.92 -31.25 -6.51
CA ASN A 310 1.41 -31.90 -7.72
C ASN A 310 0.98 -30.90 -8.83
N TRP A 311 1.02 -29.60 -8.57
CA TRP A 311 0.54 -28.59 -9.53
C TRP A 311 1.24 -28.65 -10.90
N PRO A 312 2.58 -28.85 -10.99
CA PRO A 312 3.26 -28.93 -12.29
C PRO A 312 2.81 -30.11 -13.15
N GLU A 313 2.34 -31.19 -12.53
CA GLU A 313 1.79 -32.34 -13.24
C GLU A 313 0.36 -32.07 -13.69
N TYR A 314 -0.48 -31.55 -12.80
CA TYR A 314 -1.88 -31.28 -13.11
C TYR A 314 -2.07 -30.19 -14.17
N ILE A 315 -1.28 -29.11 -14.12
CA ILE A 315 -1.40 -28.02 -15.10
C ILE A 315 -1.10 -28.47 -16.52
N LYS A 316 -0.20 -29.44 -16.70
CA LYS A 316 0.12 -30.03 -18.02
C LYS A 316 -1.01 -30.88 -18.58
N GLN A 317 -1.93 -31.35 -17.74
CA GLN A 317 -3.07 -32.16 -18.14
C GLN A 317 -4.32 -31.33 -18.46
N ILE A 318 -4.27 -30.01 -18.25
CA ILE A 318 -5.41 -29.12 -18.50
C ILE A 318 -5.74 -29.09 -19.99
N LYS A 319 -7.01 -29.30 -20.28
CA LYS A 319 -7.64 -29.12 -21.59
C LYS A 319 -8.46 -27.83 -21.57
N ILE A 320 -8.47 -27.11 -22.69
CA ILE A 320 -9.32 -25.94 -22.91
C ILE A 320 -10.29 -26.32 -24.02
N VAL A 321 -11.59 -26.26 -23.74
CA VAL A 321 -12.64 -26.74 -24.64
C VAL A 321 -13.69 -25.66 -24.84
N TYR A 322 -13.99 -25.33 -26.09
CA TYR A 322 -15.13 -24.49 -26.40
C TYR A 322 -16.44 -25.25 -26.21
N LYS A 323 -17.39 -24.67 -25.48
CA LYS A 323 -18.69 -25.29 -25.21
C LYS A 323 -19.81 -24.25 -25.25
N PRO A 324 -21.01 -24.58 -25.77
CA PRO A 324 -22.17 -23.71 -25.67
C PRO A 324 -22.50 -23.41 -24.21
N GLN A 325 -23.05 -22.22 -23.96
CA GLN A 325 -23.54 -21.87 -22.63
C GLN A 325 -24.59 -22.89 -22.15
N PRO A 326 -24.55 -23.32 -20.86
CA PRO A 326 -25.61 -24.11 -20.26
C PRO A 326 -26.98 -23.39 -20.36
N THR A 327 -28.01 -24.11 -20.80
CA THR A 327 -29.35 -23.58 -21.13
C THR A 327 -30.14 -22.99 -19.96
N ASN A 328 -29.70 -23.20 -18.72
CA ASN A 328 -30.44 -22.78 -17.51
C ASN A 328 -29.94 -21.48 -16.88
N GLU A 329 -29.00 -20.75 -17.50
CA GLU A 329 -28.42 -19.55 -16.92
C GLU A 329 -28.90 -18.27 -17.60
N LYS A 330 -29.48 -17.35 -16.81
CA LYS A 330 -30.03 -16.06 -17.28
C LYS A 330 -28.96 -15.00 -17.62
N LYS A 331 -27.66 -15.31 -17.52
CA LYS A 331 -26.53 -14.36 -17.69
C LYS A 331 -25.41 -14.97 -18.55
N TYR A 332 -24.58 -14.14 -19.17
CA TYR A 332 -23.49 -14.58 -20.06
C TYR A 332 -22.31 -15.20 -19.28
N ILE A 333 -22.08 -16.51 -19.45
CA ILE A 333 -20.88 -17.18 -18.93
C ILE A 333 -19.77 -17.11 -19.98
N LEU A 334 -18.57 -16.69 -19.61
CA LEU A 334 -17.44 -16.58 -20.54
C LEU A 334 -16.49 -17.76 -20.48
N GLY A 335 -16.20 -18.24 -19.27
CA GLY A 335 -15.47 -19.47 -18.99
C GLY A 335 -15.94 -20.08 -17.68
N TRP A 336 -15.70 -21.38 -17.50
CA TRP A 336 -16.06 -22.10 -16.28
C TRP A 336 -15.29 -23.42 -16.15
N VAL A 337 -15.30 -23.98 -14.94
CA VAL A 337 -14.90 -25.37 -14.66
C VAL A 337 -16.13 -26.13 -14.19
N GLU A 338 -16.43 -27.28 -14.80
CA GLU A 338 -17.56 -28.10 -14.38
C GLU A 338 -17.34 -28.76 -13.01
N ASN A 339 -18.44 -29.04 -12.31
CA ASN A 339 -18.39 -29.78 -11.05
C ASN A 339 -17.69 -31.13 -11.23
N LYS A 340 -16.65 -31.36 -10.41
CA LYS A 340 -15.76 -32.54 -10.43
C LYS A 340 -14.73 -32.57 -11.56
N SER A 341 -14.74 -31.62 -12.49
CA SER A 341 -13.64 -31.46 -13.45
C SER A 341 -12.40 -30.97 -12.71
N ILE A 342 -11.29 -31.69 -12.88
CA ILE A 342 -9.97 -31.31 -12.33
C ILE A 342 -8.99 -30.90 -13.42
N SER A 343 -9.36 -30.97 -14.70
CA SER A 343 -8.41 -30.81 -15.81
C SER A 343 -9.03 -30.21 -17.06
N THR A 344 -10.22 -29.60 -16.97
CA THR A 344 -10.87 -29.00 -18.13
C THR A 344 -11.41 -27.63 -17.79
N ILE A 345 -10.95 -26.63 -18.54
CA ILE A 345 -11.46 -25.26 -18.58
C ILE A 345 -12.38 -25.17 -19.80
N PHE A 346 -13.63 -24.78 -19.58
CA PHE A 346 -14.57 -24.52 -20.66
C PHE A 346 -14.57 -23.04 -20.99
N ILE A 347 -14.61 -22.71 -22.28
CA ILE A 347 -14.76 -21.34 -22.78
C ILE A 347 -16.02 -21.30 -23.63
N ASN A 348 -16.79 -20.23 -23.53
CA ASN A 348 -18.03 -20.10 -24.27
C ASN A 348 -17.77 -20.13 -25.80
N GLU A 349 -18.49 -21.00 -26.50
CA GLU A 349 -18.37 -21.21 -27.94
C GLU A 349 -18.60 -19.94 -28.78
N THR A 350 -19.28 -18.92 -28.24
CA THR A 350 -19.45 -17.62 -28.89
C THR A 350 -18.10 -16.99 -29.30
N PHE A 351 -17.07 -17.11 -28.46
CA PHE A 351 -15.72 -16.64 -28.83
C PHE A 351 -15.14 -17.40 -30.02
N ARG A 352 -15.31 -18.74 -30.06
CA ARG A 352 -14.84 -19.57 -31.18
C ARG A 352 -15.47 -19.12 -32.49
N LYS A 353 -16.80 -18.97 -32.50
CA LYS A 353 -17.56 -18.57 -33.69
C LYS A 353 -17.21 -17.14 -34.13
N ARG A 354 -17.03 -16.20 -33.19
CA ARG A 354 -16.58 -14.84 -33.51
C ARG A 354 -15.18 -14.86 -34.14
N LEU A 355 -14.22 -15.58 -33.55
CA LEU A 355 -12.87 -15.71 -34.10
C LEU A 355 -12.87 -16.35 -35.50
N GLU A 356 -13.71 -17.35 -35.75
CA GLU A 356 -13.88 -17.94 -37.09
C GLU A 356 -14.35 -16.90 -38.13
N ILE A 357 -15.28 -16.02 -37.76
CA ILE A 357 -15.75 -14.91 -38.61
C ILE A 357 -14.60 -13.91 -38.86
N LEU A 358 -13.87 -13.52 -37.83
CA LEU A 358 -12.81 -12.51 -37.92
C LEU A 358 -11.65 -12.96 -38.80
N ARG A 359 -11.31 -14.26 -38.77
CA ARG A 359 -10.23 -14.85 -39.59
C ARG A 359 -10.51 -14.78 -41.10
N LEU A 360 -11.76 -14.62 -41.53
CA LEU A 360 -12.07 -14.46 -42.96
C LEU A 360 -11.37 -13.23 -43.57
N ASN A 361 -11.10 -12.20 -42.77
CA ASN A 361 -10.32 -11.02 -43.14
C ASN A 361 -9.36 -10.60 -42.01
N GLU A 362 -8.41 -11.47 -41.68
CA GLU A 362 -7.52 -11.31 -40.51
C GLU A 362 -6.78 -9.97 -40.48
N SER A 363 -6.27 -9.48 -41.61
CA SER A 363 -5.50 -8.21 -41.66
C SER A 363 -6.32 -6.99 -41.21
N VAL A 364 -7.62 -6.99 -41.50
CA VAL A 364 -8.55 -5.92 -41.08
C VAL A 364 -8.97 -6.12 -39.62
N ASN A 365 -9.14 -7.36 -39.20
CA ASN A 365 -9.71 -7.73 -37.91
C ASN A 365 -8.68 -8.01 -36.82
N ILE A 366 -7.38 -7.81 -37.10
CA ILE A 366 -6.28 -8.21 -36.21
C ILE A 366 -6.41 -7.61 -34.80
N LYS A 367 -6.87 -6.36 -34.70
CA LYS A 367 -7.09 -5.67 -33.43
C LYS A 367 -8.09 -6.39 -32.55
N GLU A 368 -9.24 -6.78 -33.09
CA GLU A 368 -10.27 -7.51 -32.34
C GLU A 368 -9.80 -8.94 -31.99
N ILE A 369 -9.12 -9.61 -32.91
CA ILE A 369 -8.54 -10.94 -32.67
C ILE A 369 -7.56 -10.90 -31.49
N GLU A 370 -6.68 -9.89 -31.43
CA GLU A 370 -5.72 -9.70 -30.33
C GLU A 370 -6.42 -9.34 -29.01
N ILE A 371 -7.45 -8.49 -29.04
CA ILE A 371 -8.28 -8.16 -27.87
C ILE A 371 -8.92 -9.44 -27.30
N ILE A 372 -9.59 -10.24 -28.13
CA ILE A 372 -10.20 -11.51 -27.70
C ILE A 372 -9.11 -12.45 -27.18
N THR A 373 -7.97 -12.57 -27.88
CA THR A 373 -6.87 -13.47 -27.48
C THR A 373 -6.29 -13.10 -26.12
N PHE A 374 -6.02 -11.82 -25.88
CA PHE A 374 -5.55 -11.37 -24.56
C PHE A 374 -6.60 -11.67 -23.49
N PHE A 375 -7.87 -11.39 -23.76
CA PHE A 375 -8.93 -11.66 -22.79
C PHE A 375 -9.08 -13.16 -22.47
N LEU A 376 -8.94 -14.03 -23.47
CA LEU A 376 -8.90 -15.49 -23.25
C LEU A 376 -7.75 -15.90 -22.32
N SER A 377 -6.57 -15.24 -22.39
CA SER A 377 -5.48 -15.51 -21.45
C SER A 377 -5.86 -15.18 -20.00
N VAL A 378 -6.65 -14.13 -19.80
CA VAL A 378 -7.17 -13.74 -18.48
C VAL A 378 -8.22 -14.74 -17.98
N ILE A 379 -9.12 -15.21 -18.85
CA ILE A 379 -10.07 -16.30 -18.51
C ILE A 379 -9.29 -17.55 -18.09
N ILE A 380 -8.25 -17.95 -18.83
CA ILE A 380 -7.45 -19.14 -18.49
C ILE A 380 -6.83 -19.03 -17.09
N ILE A 381 -6.27 -17.86 -16.74
CA ILE A 381 -5.71 -17.61 -15.39
C ILE A 381 -6.82 -17.60 -14.33
N HIS A 382 -7.97 -16.99 -14.64
CA HIS A 382 -9.13 -16.97 -13.75
C HIS A 382 -9.58 -18.39 -13.38
N GLU A 383 -9.82 -19.22 -14.39
CA GLU A 383 -10.27 -20.60 -14.22
C GLU A 383 -9.19 -21.50 -13.60
N LEU A 384 -7.90 -21.23 -13.85
CA LEU A 384 -6.80 -21.88 -13.12
C LEU A 384 -6.91 -21.63 -11.61
N GLY A 385 -7.32 -20.43 -11.18
CA GLY A 385 -7.60 -20.11 -9.78
C GLY A 385 -8.56 -21.12 -9.14
N HIS A 386 -9.65 -21.46 -9.83
CA HIS A 386 -10.61 -22.46 -9.36
C HIS A 386 -10.06 -23.88 -9.37
N LEU A 387 -9.32 -24.25 -10.42
CA LEU A 387 -8.69 -25.58 -10.52
C LEU A 387 -7.68 -25.82 -9.39
N LEU A 388 -6.91 -24.81 -8.97
CA LEU A 388 -5.95 -24.94 -7.87
C LEU A 388 -6.63 -25.37 -6.56
N PHE A 389 -7.77 -24.78 -6.23
CA PHE A 389 -8.56 -25.20 -5.07
C PHE A 389 -9.21 -26.57 -5.29
N ARG A 390 -9.64 -26.89 -6.52
CA ARG A 390 -10.17 -28.21 -6.87
C ARG A 390 -9.13 -29.32 -6.68
N TRP A 391 -7.88 -29.08 -7.06
CA TRP A 391 -6.76 -30.00 -6.84
C TRP A 391 -6.45 -30.24 -5.37
N ALA A 392 -6.76 -29.26 -4.52
CA ALA A 392 -6.67 -29.39 -3.07
C ALA A 392 -7.94 -30.01 -2.43
N GLY A 393 -8.90 -30.45 -3.23
CA GLY A 393 -10.12 -31.13 -2.77
C GLY A 393 -11.28 -30.21 -2.40
N PHE A 394 -11.19 -28.90 -2.65
CA PHE A 394 -12.30 -27.98 -2.42
C PHE A 394 -13.27 -27.98 -3.61
N ASN A 395 -14.57 -28.05 -3.33
CA ASN A 395 -15.60 -27.97 -4.37
C ASN A 395 -15.88 -26.54 -4.85
N SER A 396 -15.48 -25.54 -4.07
CA SER A 396 -15.62 -24.12 -4.40
C SER A 396 -14.51 -23.28 -3.77
N SER A 397 -14.31 -22.05 -4.26
CA SER A 397 -13.37 -21.11 -3.64
C SER A 397 -13.73 -20.84 -2.16
N PRO A 398 -12.75 -20.79 -1.23
CA PRO A 398 -13.04 -20.43 0.16
C PRO A 398 -13.61 -19.01 0.29
N PRO A 399 -14.51 -18.76 1.28
CA PRO A 399 -15.16 -17.45 1.47
C PRO A 399 -14.19 -16.27 1.56
N LYS A 400 -12.99 -16.49 2.13
CA LYS A 400 -11.92 -15.48 2.26
C LYS A 400 -11.50 -14.87 0.91
N PHE A 401 -11.60 -15.62 -0.18
CA PHE A 401 -11.22 -15.15 -1.50
C PHE A 401 -12.40 -14.60 -2.31
N SER A 402 -13.64 -14.87 -1.85
CA SER A 402 -14.91 -14.69 -2.56
C SER A 402 -15.00 -15.50 -3.87
N ASP A 403 -14.01 -15.31 -4.74
CA ASP A 403 -13.83 -15.92 -6.06
C ASP A 403 -12.32 -15.99 -6.35
N SER A 404 -11.77 -17.20 -6.47
CA SER A 404 -10.31 -17.40 -6.61
C SER A 404 -9.76 -16.85 -7.92
N GLY A 405 -10.53 -16.91 -9.02
CA GLY A 405 -10.12 -16.34 -10.30
C GLY A 405 -10.02 -14.81 -10.25
N SER A 406 -11.06 -14.15 -9.74
CA SER A 406 -11.06 -12.69 -9.53
C SER A 406 -10.00 -12.24 -8.53
N PHE A 407 -9.62 -13.09 -7.57
CA PHE A 407 -8.49 -12.80 -6.68
C PHE A 407 -7.18 -12.73 -7.46
N LEU A 408 -6.90 -13.70 -8.35
CA LEU A 408 -5.69 -13.67 -9.19
C LEU A 408 -5.68 -12.44 -10.09
N GLU A 409 -6.79 -12.12 -10.74
CA GLU A 409 -6.88 -10.91 -11.58
C GLU A 409 -6.56 -9.63 -10.82
N ARG A 410 -7.15 -9.45 -9.62
CA ARG A 410 -6.88 -8.27 -8.79
C ARG A 410 -5.42 -8.17 -8.37
N LYS A 411 -4.72 -9.31 -8.24
CA LYS A 411 -3.28 -9.32 -7.91
C LYS A 411 -2.40 -9.03 -9.11
N LEU A 412 -2.80 -9.47 -10.30
CA LEU A 412 -2.03 -9.26 -11.52
C LEU A 412 -2.28 -7.89 -12.14
N PHE A 413 -3.52 -7.38 -12.10
CA PHE A 413 -3.94 -6.20 -12.87
C PHE A 413 -4.49 -5.04 -12.02
N ASP A 414 -4.42 -5.13 -10.69
CA ASP A 414 -5.00 -4.15 -9.74
C ASP A 414 -6.51 -3.89 -9.94
N GLY A 415 -7.22 -4.88 -10.46
CA GLY A 415 -8.66 -4.80 -10.70
C GLY A 415 -9.22 -6.06 -11.33
N VAL A 416 -10.49 -5.99 -11.73
CA VAL A 416 -11.17 -7.07 -12.44
C VAL A 416 -11.23 -6.73 -13.92
N VAL A 417 -10.78 -7.66 -14.77
CA VAL A 417 -10.71 -7.43 -16.22
C VAL A 417 -12.04 -7.78 -16.87
N ASN A 418 -12.57 -6.87 -17.69
CA ASN A 418 -13.80 -7.00 -18.46
C ASN A 418 -13.51 -6.79 -19.94
N ILE A 419 -14.16 -7.54 -20.81
CA ILE A 419 -14.17 -7.25 -22.25
C ILE A 419 -15.39 -6.38 -22.58
N LEU A 420 -15.15 -5.35 -23.39
CA LEU A 420 -16.16 -4.40 -23.84
C LEU A 420 -16.67 -4.81 -25.22
N THR A 421 -17.99 -4.81 -25.38
CA THR A 421 -18.66 -5.37 -26.55
C THR A 421 -19.82 -4.46 -26.95
N HIS A 422 -20.00 -4.14 -28.23
CA HIS A 422 -21.23 -3.45 -28.65
C HIS A 422 -22.40 -4.44 -28.70
N PRO A 423 -23.52 -4.21 -27.99
CA PRO A 423 -24.76 -4.94 -28.15
C PRO A 423 -25.63 -4.28 -29.22
N LYS A 424 -26.29 -5.14 -30.01
CA LYS A 424 -27.63 -4.81 -30.53
C LYS A 424 -28.75 -5.21 -29.57
N SER A 425 -28.44 -6.00 -28.53
CA SER A 425 -29.26 -6.29 -27.32
C SER A 425 -28.77 -7.58 -26.63
N GLU A 426 -28.06 -8.45 -27.35
CA GLU A 426 -27.56 -9.74 -26.85
C GLU A 426 -26.09 -10.00 -27.25
N TRP A 427 -25.35 -10.81 -26.46
CA TRP A 427 -24.03 -11.30 -26.85
C TRP A 427 -24.16 -12.49 -27.80
N THR A 428 -23.70 -12.32 -29.03
CA THR A 428 -23.79 -13.31 -30.10
C THR A 428 -22.44 -13.41 -30.83
N PRO A 429 -22.24 -14.42 -31.71
CA PRO A 429 -21.03 -14.50 -32.54
C PRO A 429 -20.79 -13.29 -33.46
N ASN A 430 -21.80 -12.43 -33.67
CA ASN A 430 -21.68 -11.22 -34.47
C ASN A 430 -21.37 -9.96 -33.64
N SER A 431 -21.33 -10.08 -32.31
CA SER A 431 -20.99 -8.97 -31.42
C SER A 431 -19.52 -8.60 -31.56
N GLU A 432 -19.24 -7.30 -31.68
CA GLU A 432 -17.89 -6.77 -31.85
C GLU A 432 -17.25 -6.46 -30.49
N HIS A 433 -16.03 -6.94 -30.30
CA HIS A 433 -15.22 -6.71 -29.11
C HIS A 433 -14.16 -5.64 -29.36
N TYR A 434 -14.42 -4.42 -28.89
CA TYR A 434 -13.59 -3.26 -29.26
C TYR A 434 -12.53 -2.89 -28.20
N GLY A 435 -12.59 -3.48 -26.99
CA GLY A 435 -11.62 -3.14 -25.95
C GLY A 435 -11.75 -3.94 -24.65
N ILE A 436 -10.87 -3.62 -23.71
CA ILE A 436 -10.80 -4.26 -22.39
C ILE A 436 -10.71 -3.18 -21.31
N ARG A 437 -11.50 -3.34 -20.26
CA ARG A 437 -11.56 -2.43 -19.12
C ARG A 437 -11.07 -3.12 -17.85
N ILE A 438 -10.38 -2.39 -16.98
CA ILE A 438 -10.05 -2.84 -15.63
C ILE A 438 -10.93 -2.09 -14.63
N LYS A 439 -11.83 -2.79 -13.93
CA LYS A 439 -12.65 -2.20 -12.86
C LYS A 439 -11.84 -2.18 -11.55
N GLY A 440 -11.36 -1.00 -11.17
CA GLY A 440 -10.72 -0.73 -9.87
C GLY A 440 -11.73 -0.41 -8.76
N PRO A 441 -11.28 -0.25 -7.50
CA PRO A 441 -12.14 0.02 -6.33
C PRO A 441 -12.74 1.44 -6.28
N LYS A 442 -12.23 2.39 -7.07
CA LYS A 442 -12.76 3.76 -7.19
C LYS A 442 -12.72 4.19 -8.66
N THR A 443 -13.86 4.19 -9.34
CA THR A 443 -13.99 4.68 -10.72
C THR A 443 -14.85 5.95 -10.71
N GLU A 444 -14.31 7.04 -11.25
CA GLU A 444 -15.04 8.29 -11.45
C GLU A 444 -16.11 8.15 -12.55
N LYS A 445 -17.17 8.96 -12.46
CA LYS A 445 -18.46 8.70 -13.13
C LYS A 445 -18.51 8.95 -14.66
N ASN A 446 -17.46 9.48 -15.30
CA ASN A 446 -17.57 9.98 -16.68
C ASN A 446 -16.62 9.35 -17.73
N ASN A 447 -15.45 8.83 -17.34
CA ASN A 447 -14.48 8.21 -18.25
C ASN A 447 -14.19 6.76 -17.83
N GLU A 448 -14.03 5.85 -18.80
CA GLU A 448 -13.62 4.48 -18.52
C GLU A 448 -12.13 4.25 -18.77
N LYS A 449 -11.50 3.55 -17.81
CA LYS A 449 -10.10 3.12 -17.88
C LYS A 449 -9.98 1.87 -18.75
N ARG A 450 -9.57 2.05 -20.00
CA ARG A 450 -9.36 0.96 -20.96
C ARG A 450 -7.88 0.60 -21.04
N ILE A 451 -7.57 -0.67 -21.24
CA ILE A 451 -6.21 -1.09 -21.56
C ILE A 451 -5.89 -0.62 -22.97
N SER A 452 -4.76 0.08 -23.12
CA SER A 452 -4.30 0.58 -24.41
C SER A 452 -4.00 -0.56 -25.38
N TYR A 453 -4.60 -0.52 -26.56
CA TYR A 453 -4.31 -1.53 -27.59
C TYR A 453 -2.87 -1.39 -28.11
N GLU A 454 -2.48 -0.20 -28.56
CA GLU A 454 -1.17 0.06 -29.19
C GLU A 454 -0.02 -0.03 -28.20
N LEU A 455 -0.20 0.49 -26.98
CA LEU A 455 0.87 0.52 -25.99
C LEU A 455 1.02 -0.82 -25.25
N TYR A 456 -0.02 -1.65 -25.24
CA TYR A 456 -0.05 -2.85 -24.40
C TYR A 456 -0.56 -4.12 -25.09
N ILE A 457 -1.85 -4.23 -25.42
CA ILE A 457 -2.45 -5.51 -25.89
C ILE A 457 -1.69 -6.07 -27.09
N ARG A 458 -1.42 -5.23 -28.09
CA ARG A 458 -0.66 -5.61 -29.29
C ARG A 458 0.74 -6.11 -28.93
N LYS A 459 1.44 -5.43 -28.04
CA LYS A 459 2.80 -5.81 -27.60
C LYS A 459 2.81 -7.13 -26.83
N VAL A 460 1.79 -7.36 -26.00
CA VAL A 460 1.61 -8.63 -25.28
C VAL A 460 1.33 -9.77 -26.26
N CYS A 461 0.41 -9.58 -27.20
CA CYS A 461 0.05 -10.58 -28.20
C CYS A 461 1.20 -10.93 -29.15
N ASN A 462 2.05 -9.96 -29.46
CA ASN A 462 3.22 -10.13 -30.33
C ASN A 462 4.51 -10.45 -29.56
N PHE A 463 4.43 -10.61 -28.23
CA PHE A 463 5.56 -10.95 -27.34
C PHE A 463 6.73 -9.96 -27.40
N GLU A 464 6.47 -8.68 -27.70
CA GLU A 464 7.50 -7.63 -27.86
C GLU A 464 8.23 -7.29 -26.55
N PHE A 465 7.68 -7.68 -25.40
CA PHE A 465 8.33 -7.51 -24.09
C PHE A 465 9.40 -8.57 -23.78
N GLU A 466 9.58 -9.56 -24.66
CA GLU A 466 10.60 -10.63 -24.53
C GLU A 466 10.65 -11.24 -23.12
N ASP A 467 11.74 -11.01 -22.38
CA ASP A 467 12.00 -11.53 -21.04
C ASP A 467 11.64 -10.55 -19.91
N ASN A 468 11.15 -9.35 -20.21
CA ASN A 468 10.61 -8.44 -19.21
C ASN A 468 9.20 -8.90 -18.76
N LEU A 469 9.17 -9.91 -17.89
CA LEU A 469 7.94 -10.54 -17.41
C LEU A 469 6.97 -9.55 -16.74
N ASN A 470 7.48 -8.54 -16.03
CA ASN A 470 6.63 -7.58 -15.32
C ASN A 470 5.77 -6.73 -16.28
N SER A 471 6.23 -6.53 -17.51
CA SER A 471 5.43 -5.86 -18.55
C SER A 471 4.18 -6.65 -18.93
N TYR A 472 4.12 -7.98 -18.75
CA TYR A 472 2.91 -8.76 -19.05
C TYR A 472 1.79 -8.59 -18.02
N ILE A 473 2.03 -7.87 -16.92
CA ILE A 473 1.05 -7.63 -15.85
C ILE A 473 0.96 -6.14 -15.47
N SER A 474 1.61 -5.25 -16.21
CA SER A 474 1.59 -3.81 -15.99
C SER A 474 0.88 -3.11 -17.16
N PRO A 475 -0.46 -3.17 -17.22
CA PRO A 475 -1.22 -2.61 -18.35
C PRO A 475 -1.08 -1.10 -18.44
N GLU A 476 -0.77 -0.60 -19.65
CA GLU A 476 -0.90 0.82 -19.98
C GLU A 476 -2.38 1.15 -20.16
N ILE A 477 -2.85 2.21 -19.50
CA ILE A 477 -4.27 2.56 -19.42
C ILE A 477 -4.54 3.87 -20.15
N ASP A 478 -5.50 3.83 -21.07
CA ASP A 478 -6.06 5.01 -21.74
C ASP A 478 -7.41 5.37 -21.09
N GLU A 479 -7.62 6.65 -20.82
CA GLU A 479 -8.94 7.15 -20.43
C GLU A 479 -9.73 7.52 -21.68
N GLN A 480 -10.90 6.89 -21.85
CA GLN A 480 -11.78 7.12 -22.99
C GLN A 480 -13.22 7.35 -22.52
N PRO A 481 -14.02 8.12 -23.29
CA PRO A 481 -15.44 8.27 -23.01
C PRO A 481 -16.15 6.91 -23.13
N VAL A 482 -17.15 6.69 -22.27
CA VAL A 482 -17.97 5.48 -22.33
C VAL A 482 -18.79 5.50 -23.61
N GLU A 483 -18.67 4.45 -24.42
CA GLU A 483 -19.44 4.33 -25.66
C GLU A 483 -20.88 3.93 -25.37
N GLN A 484 -21.83 4.56 -26.09
CA GLN A 484 -23.25 4.24 -25.98
C GLN A 484 -23.51 2.81 -26.43
N ASN A 485 -24.44 2.12 -25.76
CA ASN A 485 -24.69 0.70 -25.97
C ASN A 485 -23.38 -0.08 -25.84
N THR A 486 -22.83 -0.13 -24.64
CA THR A 486 -21.69 -1.01 -24.32
C THR A 486 -22.18 -2.13 -23.43
N LEU A 487 -22.06 -3.37 -23.90
CA LEU A 487 -22.21 -4.57 -23.09
C LEU A 487 -20.85 -4.90 -22.47
N VAL A 488 -20.79 -4.86 -21.14
CA VAL A 488 -19.61 -5.24 -20.37
C VAL A 488 -19.74 -6.70 -19.99
N LEU A 489 -18.81 -7.54 -20.45
CA LEU A 489 -18.81 -8.97 -20.16
C LEU A 489 -17.75 -9.33 -19.11
N LYS A 490 -18.09 -10.27 -18.22
CA LYS A 490 -17.18 -10.82 -17.19
C LYS A 490 -17.33 -12.34 -17.00
N SER A 491 -16.22 -13.06 -16.73
CA SER A 491 -16.28 -14.46 -16.27
C SER A 491 -16.97 -14.53 -14.91
N TYR A 492 -18.00 -15.36 -14.78
CA TYR A 492 -18.83 -15.45 -13.58
C TYR A 492 -18.34 -16.57 -12.65
N GLY A 493 -18.19 -16.27 -11.36
CA GLY A 493 -17.69 -17.19 -10.34
C GLY A 493 -18.78 -17.99 -9.62
N GLU A 494 -18.38 -19.06 -8.92
CA GLU A 494 -19.24 -20.09 -8.31
C GLU A 494 -20.22 -19.60 -7.21
N ASN A 495 -20.10 -18.37 -6.72
CA ASN A 495 -20.95 -17.84 -5.66
C ASN A 495 -22.03 -16.90 -6.22
N ASN A 496 -23.26 -17.41 -6.27
CA ASN A 496 -24.49 -16.65 -6.49
C ASN A 496 -24.61 -15.47 -5.50
N ALA A 497 -24.33 -14.25 -5.96
CA ALA A 497 -24.90 -13.03 -5.39
C ALA A 497 -24.93 -11.95 -6.49
N ASP A 498 -26.13 -11.46 -6.75
CA ASP A 498 -26.41 -10.38 -7.69
C ASP A 498 -25.58 -9.13 -7.37
N TYR A 499 -24.86 -8.63 -8.36
CA TYR A 499 -24.52 -7.21 -8.45
C TYR A 499 -25.18 -6.66 -9.71
N PHE A 500 -26.51 -6.53 -9.64
CA PHE A 500 -27.19 -5.41 -10.29
C PHE A 500 -26.96 -4.19 -9.41
N ASP A 501 -26.34 -3.17 -9.98
CA ASP A 501 -26.07 -1.88 -9.35
C ASP A 501 -27.37 -1.07 -9.36
N GLU A 502 -28.27 -1.37 -8.42
CA GLU A 502 -29.26 -0.39 -7.96
C GLU A 502 -28.65 0.37 -6.79
N ASN A 503 -28.61 1.70 -6.97
CA ASN A 503 -28.37 2.73 -5.98
C ASN A 503 -28.70 2.33 -4.53
N THR A 504 -27.66 2.06 -3.73
CA THR A 504 -27.54 2.29 -2.28
C THR A 504 -26.08 1.92 -1.97
N ASP A 505 -25.22 2.81 -1.53
CA ASP A 505 -25.31 3.38 -0.20
C ASP A 505 -24.60 4.72 -0.08
N ASN A 506 -25.18 5.53 0.79
CA ASN A 506 -24.67 6.78 1.31
C ASN A 506 -23.27 6.57 1.91
N GLU A 507 -22.22 6.99 1.19
CA GLU A 507 -20.97 7.43 1.81
C GLU A 507 -21.11 8.91 2.21
N GLU A 508 -22.12 9.21 3.03
CA GLU A 508 -22.00 10.35 3.93
C GLU A 508 -21.08 9.94 5.09
N ASP A 509 -20.04 10.75 5.32
CA ASP A 509 -19.48 10.98 6.65
C ASP A 509 -18.42 9.98 7.21
N TRP A 510 -17.44 9.56 6.39
CA TRP A 510 -16.15 9.05 6.91
C TRP A 510 -15.05 10.14 6.95
N PHE A 511 -15.09 11.13 6.05
CA PHE A 511 -14.04 12.14 5.94
C PHE A 511 -14.14 13.27 6.99
N ASP A 512 -15.33 13.53 7.54
CA ASP A 512 -15.55 14.63 8.50
C ASP A 512 -15.37 14.23 9.97
N LYS A 513 -15.08 12.95 10.28
CA LYS A 513 -14.94 12.44 11.66
C LYS A 513 -13.52 12.07 12.13
N LEU A 514 -12.47 12.38 11.37
CA LEU A 514 -11.11 11.88 11.68
C LEU A 514 -10.03 12.94 11.97
N PHE A 515 -10.38 14.19 12.23
CA PHE A 515 -9.44 15.19 12.79
C PHE A 515 -9.38 15.14 14.32
N LEU A 516 -8.88 14.05 14.89
CA LEU A 516 -8.65 13.95 16.33
C LEU A 516 -7.15 14.07 16.64
N LYS A 517 -6.78 15.24 17.21
CA LYS A 517 -5.51 15.62 17.89
C LYS A 517 -4.44 16.40 17.09
N CYS A 518 -4.80 17.51 16.44
CA CYS A 518 -3.81 18.43 15.85
C CYS A 518 -3.56 19.66 16.76
N TYR A 519 -2.30 19.91 17.12
CA TYR A 519 -1.84 21.05 17.93
C TYR A 519 -0.77 21.83 17.15
N PHE A 520 -0.93 23.14 17.00
CA PHE A 520 -0.09 24.01 16.17
C PHE A 520 0.65 25.05 17.03
N VAL A 521 1.82 25.49 16.58
CA VAL A 521 2.65 26.49 17.26
C VAL A 521 2.91 27.68 16.35
N LYS A 522 2.83 28.90 16.89
CA LYS A 522 3.01 30.18 16.18
C LYS A 522 4.32 30.31 15.38
#